data_AF-A0A5K1CS49-F1
#
_entry.id   AF-A0A5K1CS49-F1
#
_cell.length_a   1.000
_cell.length_b   1.000
_cell.length_c   1.000
_cell.angle_alpha   90.00
_cell.angle_beta   90.00
_cell.angle_gamma   90.00
#
_symmetry.space_group_name_H-M   'P 1'
#
loop_
_entity.id
_entity.type
_entity.pdbx_description
1 polymer ?
#
loop_
_entity_poly.entity_id
_entity_poly.type
_entity_poly.pdbx_seq_one_letter_code
_entity_poly.pdbx_strand_id
1 'polypeptide(L)' 'WTPRDSLSAPISSAIYSCDGLIVYTGFCDGAVGVFDAESLRFRCRIAPSAYILPPVP' A
#
# COMPACT_ATOMS: atom_id res chain seq x y z
N TRP A 1 6.28 16.34 -12.29
CA TRP A 1 5.80 15.32 -11.35
C TRP A 1 6.32 15.72 -9.97
N THR A 2 5.44 16.08 -9.03
CA THR A 2 5.82 16.42 -7.65
C THR A 2 5.08 15.44 -6.76
N PRO A 3 5.76 14.66 -5.88
CA PRO A 3 5.07 13.76 -4.96
C PRO A 3 4.19 14.64 -4.06
N ARG A 4 2.87 14.56 -4.23
CA ARG A 4 1.93 15.48 -3.57
C ARG A 4 1.82 15.23 -2.07
N ASP A 5 2.29 14.08 -1.62
CA ASP A 5 2.51 13.74 -0.22
C ASP A 5 3.74 12.82 -0.19
N SER A 6 4.75 13.17 0.61
CA SER A 6 5.81 12.21 0.92
C SER A 6 5.15 11.05 1.66
N LEU A 7 5.08 9.89 1.01
CA LEU A 7 4.65 8.66 1.66
C LEU A 7 5.42 8.52 2.98
N SER A 8 4.68 8.34 4.08
CA SER A 8 5.26 8.29 5.44
C SER A 8 6.37 7.25 5.59
N ALA A 9 6.39 6.25 4.70
CA ALA A 9 7.45 5.26 4.57
C ALA A 9 7.68 4.92 3.08
N PRO A 10 8.91 4.55 2.69
CA PRO A 10 9.20 4.07 1.35
C PRO A 10 8.52 2.73 1.04
N ILE A 11 8.33 2.45 -0.26
CA ILE A 11 7.79 1.19 -0.76
C ILE A 11 8.90 0.12 -0.69
N SER A 12 8.57 -1.06 -0.16
CA SER A 12 9.46 -2.22 -0.09
C SER A 12 9.11 -3.30 -1.10
N SER A 13 7.83 -3.42 -1.49
CA SER A 13 7.36 -4.44 -2.42
C SER A 13 6.08 -4.01 -3.16
N ALA A 14 5.79 -4.66 -4.29
CA ALA A 14 4.55 -4.48 -5.02
C ALA A 14 4.14 -5.75 -5.77
N ILE A 15 2.83 -6.00 -5.89
CA ILE A 15 2.24 -7.11 -6.65
C ILE A 15 0.98 -6.66 -7.39
N TYR A 16 0.66 -7.32 -8.51
CA TYR A 16 -0.61 -7.15 -9.21
C TYR A 16 -1.69 -8.07 -8.63
N SER A 17 -2.95 -7.63 -8.69
CA SER A 17 -4.11 -8.51 -8.54
C SER A 17 -4.23 -9.50 -9.70
N CYS A 18 -4.96 -10.59 -9.50
CA CYS A 18 -5.14 -11.62 -10.53
C CYS A 18 -5.87 -11.12 -11.79
N ASP A 19 -6.78 -10.14 -11.64
CA ASP A 19 -7.46 -9.49 -12.76
C ASP A 19 -6.61 -8.40 -13.44
N GLY A 20 -5.43 -8.09 -12.89
CA GLY A 20 -4.52 -7.07 -13.41
C GLY A 20 -4.97 -5.63 -13.22
N LEU A 21 -6.11 -5.39 -12.54
CA LEU A 21 -6.70 -4.05 -12.40
C LEU A 21 -6.14 -3.26 -11.20
N ILE A 22 -5.48 -3.93 -10.26
CA ILE A 22 -5.00 -3.33 -9.01
C ILE A 22 -3.52 -3.66 -8.80
N VAL A 23 -2.78 -2.67 -8.28
CA VAL A 23 -1.43 -2.85 -7.73
C VAL A 23 -1.50 -2.68 -6.22
N TYR A 24 -1.09 -3.72 -5.49
CA TYR A 24 -0.87 -3.67 -4.05
C TYR A 24 0.61 -3.40 -3.79
N THR A 25 0.89 -2.50 -2.85
CA THR A 25 2.26 -2.15 -2.44
C THR A 25 2.42 -2.37 -0.95
N GLY A 26 3.57 -2.91 -0.53
CA GLY A 26 3.99 -2.96 0.86
C GLY A 26 4.91 -1.78 1.19
N PHE A 27 4.66 -1.12 2.32
CA PHE A 27 5.51 -0.05 2.84
C PHE A 27 6.43 -0.55 3.95
N CYS A 28 7.55 0.13 4.17
CA CYS A 28 8.50 -0.21 5.25
C CYS A 28 7.93 -0.04 6.67
N ASP A 29 6.87 0.77 6.84
CA ASP A 29 6.14 0.87 8.12
C ASP A 29 5.04 -0.18 8.28
N GLY A 30 4.99 -1.14 7.35
CA GLY A 30 4.04 -2.23 7.38
C GLY A 30 2.64 -1.83 6.96
N ALA A 31 2.42 -0.66 6.33
CA ALA A 31 1.14 -0.37 5.68
C ALA A 31 1.05 -1.03 4.29
N VAL A 32 -0.17 -1.14 3.76
CA VAL A 32 -0.41 -1.58 2.38
C VAL A 32 -1.07 -0.47 1.58
N GLY A 33 -0.53 -0.14 0.41
CA GLY A 33 -1.13 0.82 -0.53
C GLY A 33 -1.84 0.11 -1.66
N VAL A 34 -3.03 0.59 -2.02
CA VAL A 34 -3.84 0.07 -3.12
C VAL A 34 -3.91 1.13 -4.22
N PHE A 35 -3.48 0.75 -5.41
CA PHE A 35 -3.42 1.62 -6.58
C PHE A 35 -4.19 1.00 -7.74
N ASP A 36 -4.80 1.85 -8.56
CA ASP A 36 -5.26 1.47 -9.88
C ASP A 36 -4.05 1.11 -10.77
N ALA A 37 -4.12 -0.01 -11.49
CA ALA A 37 -2.98 -0.50 -12.28
C ALA A 37 -2.69 0.34 -13.52
N GLU A 38 -3.71 0.91 -14.16
CA GLU A 38 -3.57 1.68 -15.39
C GLU A 38 -3.00 3.08 -15.11
N SER A 39 -3.58 3.75 -14.12
CA SER A 39 -3.29 5.16 -13.85
C SER A 39 -2.33 5.38 -12.67
N LEU A 40 -1.98 4.31 -11.94
CA LEU A 40 -1.28 4.36 -10.66
C LEU A 40 -1.93 5.35 -9.67
N ARG A 41 -3.24 5.57 -9.81
CA ARG A 41 -4.00 6.41 -8.90
C ARG A 41 -4.15 5.70 -7.57
N PHE A 42 -3.69 6.36 -6.53
CA PHE A 42 -3.85 5.90 -5.16
C PHE A 42 -5.35 5.82 -4.82
N ARG A 43 -5.81 4.62 -4.45
CA ARG A 43 -7.20 4.37 -4.03
C ARG A 43 -7.33 4.48 -2.52
N CYS A 44 -6.53 3.72 -1.79
CA CYS A 44 -6.53 3.74 -0.32
C CYS A 44 -5.22 3.16 0.26
N ARG A 45 -5.02 3.37 1.56
CA ARG A 45 -3.96 2.76 2.35
C ARG A 45 -4.57 2.02 3.53
N ILE A 46 -4.14 0.78 3.71
CA ILE A 46 -4.55 -0.10 4.79
C ILE A 46 -3.50 0.02 5.89
N ALA A 47 -3.96 0.40 7.08
CA ALA A 47 -3.09 0.49 8.25
C ALA A 47 -2.67 -0.92 8.73
N PRO A 48 -1.43 -1.10 9.23
CA PRO A 48 -0.97 -2.39 9.73
C PRO A 48 -1.91 -2.98 10.79
N SER A 49 -2.51 -2.14 11.63
CA SER A 49 -3.46 -2.55 12.69
C SER A 49 -4.72 -3.26 12.17
N ALA A 50 -5.00 -3.20 10.87
CA ALA A 50 -6.14 -3.91 10.28
C ALA A 50 -5.90 -5.42 10.13
N TYR A 51 -4.65 -5.88 10.15
CA TYR A 51 -4.28 -7.29 9.96
C TYR A 51 -3.16 -7.78 10.90
N ILE A 52 -2.42 -6.87 11.52
CA ILE A 52 -1.49 -7.18 12.60
C ILE A 52 -2.28 -7.10 13.90
N LEU A 53 -2.49 -8.25 14.54
CA LEU A 53 -3.08 -8.30 15.86
C LEU A 53 -2.13 -7.68 16.89
N PRO A 54 -2.65 -6.94 17.88
CA PRO A 54 -1.82 -6.53 19.00
C PRO A 54 -1.26 -7.77 19.70
N PRO A 55 -0.03 -7.70 20.24
CA PRO A 55 0.54 -8.81 20.99
C PRO A 55 -0.40 -9.21 22.13
N VAL A 56 -0.58 -10.52 22.32
CA VAL A 56 -1.30 -11.06 23.48
C VAL A 56 -0.44 -10.78 24.72
N PRO A 57 -1.03 -10.23 25.80
CA PRO A 57 -0.30 -9.96 27.04
C PRO A 57 0.25 -11.24 27.69
#